data_AF-A0A7J2S5A0-F1
#
_entry.id   AF-A0A7J2S5A0-F1
#
_cell.length_a   1.000
_cell.length_b   1.000
_cell.length_c   1.000
_cell.angle_alpha   90.00
_cell.angle_beta   90.00
_cell.angle_gamma   90.00
#
_symmetry.space_group_name_H-M   'P 1'
#
loop_
_entity.id
_entity.type
_entity.pdbx_description
1 polymer ?
#
loop_
_entity_poly.entity_id
_entity_poly.type
_entity_poly.pdbx_seq_one_letter_code
_entity_poly.pdbx_strand_id
1 'polypeptide(L)'
;SLTISPPYTKSLFKKMASLNKKFHCFGNINVLARDDEFLKLASDAGVDRWYVGIESITQENIDLSGKRTNKVENYHKAIKKIRDYGMTVTGFFMFGFDNDTLDIFEKTLQFMLELDLDGISFSVLTPYPGTRLAERLEKEGRITSKDWSRYDEGNVNFIPKKMTQEELYYGIRKIAREYFKYRNIVKRCFGAFKGNGVKDFYHFVIRLGENLSSRWYYLHDKLSDSSAKF
;
A
#
# COMPACT_ATOMS: atom_id res chain seq x y z
N SER A 1 5.58 0.34 13.78
CA SER A 1 6.38 0.86 12.65
C SER A 1 7.76 1.25 13.14
N LEU A 2 8.82 0.88 12.42
CA LEU A 2 10.22 1.19 12.81
C LEU A 2 10.61 2.66 12.60
N THR A 3 9.71 3.47 12.06
CA THR A 3 9.93 4.90 11.85
C THR A 3 9.30 5.78 12.94
N ILE A 4 8.69 5.19 13.96
CA ILE A 4 8.07 5.94 15.08
C ILE A 4 9.14 6.67 15.91
N SER A 5 10.30 6.05 16.13
CA SER A 5 11.45 6.66 16.80
C SER A 5 12.71 6.48 15.96
N PRO A 6 12.97 7.39 14.99
CA PRO A 6 14.15 7.29 14.14
C PRO A 6 15.48 7.21 14.91
N PRO A 7 15.72 7.97 16.00
CA PRO A 7 16.97 7.85 16.76
C PRO A 7 17.20 6.46 17.34
N TYR A 8 16.16 5.86 17.94
CA TYR A 8 16.24 4.52 18.51
C TYR A 8 16.48 3.48 17.40
N THR A 9 15.72 3.55 16.32
CA THR A 9 15.84 2.61 15.21
C THR A 9 17.20 2.71 14.51
N LYS A 10 17.78 3.91 14.34
CA LYS A 10 19.14 4.08 13.82
C LYS A 10 20.16 3.37 14.72
N SER A 11 20.03 3.49 16.04
CA SER A 11 20.89 2.77 16.99
C SER A 11 20.74 1.25 16.88
N LEU A 12 19.50 0.76 16.74
CA LEU A 12 19.21 -0.65 16.52
C LEU A 12 19.83 -1.16 15.21
N PHE A 13 19.64 -0.46 14.09
CA PHE A 13 20.21 -0.83 12.79
C PHE A 13 21.74 -0.88 12.81
N LYS A 14 22.41 0.05 13.49
CA LYS A 14 23.87 0.01 13.68
C LYS A 14 24.32 -1.29 14.37
N LYS A 15 23.58 -1.77 15.36
CA LYS A 15 23.87 -3.03 16.06
C LYS A 15 23.56 -4.28 15.23
N MET A 16 22.57 -4.17 14.33
CA MET A 16 22.14 -5.30 13.49
C MET A 16 23.01 -5.49 12.23
N ALA A 17 23.77 -4.48 11.81
CA ALA A 17 24.56 -4.52 10.57
C ALA A 17 25.51 -5.73 10.48
N SER A 18 26.08 -6.18 11.59
CA SER A 18 26.99 -7.33 11.61
C SER A 18 26.29 -8.70 11.59
N LEU A 19 24.96 -8.76 11.71
CA LEU A 19 24.22 -10.02 11.79
C LEU A 19 24.05 -10.71 10.43
N ASN A 20 24.21 -9.96 9.34
CA ASN A 20 24.05 -10.45 7.96
C ASN A 20 22.71 -11.18 7.75
N LYS A 21 21.61 -10.62 8.28
CA LYS A 21 20.25 -11.14 8.13
C LYS A 21 19.41 -10.20 7.29
N LYS A 22 18.55 -10.78 6.44
CA LYS A 22 17.54 -10.04 5.68
C LYS A 22 16.22 -10.05 6.41
N PHE A 23 15.55 -8.90 6.48
CA PHE A 23 14.25 -8.77 7.12
C PHE A 23 13.43 -7.62 6.51
N HIS A 24 12.12 -7.64 6.75
CA HIS A 24 11.19 -6.64 6.22
C HIS A 24 10.71 -5.71 7.32
N CYS A 25 10.34 -4.49 6.95
CA CYS A 25 9.97 -3.45 7.90
C CYS A 25 8.71 -2.71 7.46
N PHE A 26 7.87 -2.32 8.42
CA PHE A 26 6.82 -1.32 8.20
C PHE A 26 7.34 0.07 8.51
N GLY A 27 7.08 1.03 7.63
CA GLY A 27 7.61 2.39 7.72
C GLY A 27 6.61 3.48 7.34
N ASN A 28 6.85 4.68 7.87
CA ASN A 28 6.15 5.90 7.50
C ASN A 28 6.87 6.56 6.34
N ILE A 29 6.12 6.85 5.28
CA ILE A 29 6.68 7.32 4.02
C ILE A 29 7.42 8.66 4.13
N ASN A 30 7.09 9.52 5.10
CA ASN A 30 7.71 10.85 5.23
C ASN A 30 9.07 10.80 5.89
N VAL A 31 9.25 9.89 6.85
CA VAL A 31 10.56 9.61 7.43
C VAL A 31 11.46 9.04 6.34
N LEU A 32 10.96 8.04 5.60
CA LEU A 32 11.69 7.40 4.50
C LEU A 32 11.99 8.38 3.34
N ALA A 33 11.16 9.41 3.11
CA ALA A 33 11.44 10.43 2.10
C ALA A 33 12.56 11.41 2.48
N ARG A 34 12.82 11.62 3.77
CA ARG A 34 13.59 12.77 4.27
C ARG A 34 14.92 12.39 4.91
N ASP A 35 15.04 11.21 5.49
CA ASP A 35 16.20 10.81 6.29
C ASP A 35 17.08 9.79 5.53
N ASP A 36 18.07 10.30 4.80
CA ASP A 36 18.99 9.47 4.01
C ASP A 36 19.90 8.60 4.88
N GLU A 37 20.34 9.09 6.04
CA GLU A 37 21.11 8.30 7.00
C GLU A 37 20.28 7.11 7.50
N PHE A 38 18.99 7.32 7.78
CA PHE A 38 18.10 6.24 8.20
C PHE A 38 18.01 5.13 7.14
N LEU A 39 17.84 5.49 5.87
CA LEU A 39 17.76 4.50 4.79
C LEU A 39 19.08 3.77 4.55
N LYS A 40 20.22 4.48 4.65
CA LYS A 40 21.54 3.86 4.58
C LYS A 40 21.71 2.81 5.68
N LEU A 41 21.41 3.20 6.93
CA LEU A 41 21.49 2.28 8.07
C LEU A 41 20.51 1.11 7.97
N ALA A 42 19.31 1.34 7.42
CA ALA A 42 18.36 0.27 7.16
C ALA A 42 18.92 -0.75 6.16
N SER A 43 19.49 -0.27 5.04
CA SER A 43 20.12 -1.12 4.02
C SER A 43 21.29 -1.92 4.62
N ASP A 44 22.16 -1.25 5.39
CA ASP A 44 23.31 -1.88 6.07
C ASP A 44 22.89 -2.91 7.12
N ALA A 45 21.81 -2.65 7.84
CA ALA A 45 21.24 -3.59 8.80
C ALA A 45 20.67 -4.85 8.13
N GLY A 46 20.39 -4.80 6.82
CA GLY A 46 19.79 -5.88 6.07
C GLY A 46 18.28 -5.76 5.87
N VAL A 47 17.69 -4.57 6.03
CA VAL A 47 16.32 -4.34 5.58
C VAL A 47 16.27 -4.58 4.07
N ASP A 48 15.41 -5.50 3.65
CA ASP A 48 15.26 -5.86 2.24
C ASP A 48 13.99 -5.25 1.62
N ARG A 49 12.98 -5.00 2.45
CA ARG A 49 11.67 -4.53 2.02
C ARG A 49 11.04 -3.57 3.02
N TRP A 50 10.43 -2.52 2.48
CA TRP A 50 9.56 -1.62 3.21
C TRP A 50 8.08 -1.81 2.83
N TYR A 51 7.26 -2.02 3.84
CA TYR A 51 5.80 -1.96 3.77
C TYR A 51 5.35 -0.55 4.18
N VAL A 52 4.70 0.17 3.27
CA VAL A 52 4.29 1.57 3.48
C VAL A 52 2.80 1.75 3.25
N GLY A 53 2.11 2.25 4.27
CA GLY A 53 0.71 2.66 4.13
C GLY A 53 0.63 3.96 3.33
N ILE A 54 0.26 3.86 2.06
CA ILE A 54 -0.03 5.00 1.17
C ILE A 54 -1.44 5.51 1.47
N GLU A 55 -2.38 4.60 1.75
CA GLU A 55 -3.80 4.82 2.05
C GLU A 55 -4.57 5.47 0.91
N SER A 56 -4.26 6.71 0.55
CA SER A 56 -4.95 7.48 -0.49
C SER A 56 -3.99 8.38 -1.25
N ILE A 57 -4.38 8.75 -2.46
CA ILE A 57 -3.64 9.65 -3.35
C ILE A 57 -4.08 11.12 -3.22
N THR A 58 -5.04 11.41 -2.34
CA THR A 58 -5.50 12.79 -2.07
C THR A 58 -5.13 13.17 -0.63
N GLN A 59 -4.60 14.38 -0.46
CA GLN A 59 -4.19 14.84 0.88
C GLN A 59 -5.39 14.97 1.83
N GLU A 60 -6.55 15.35 1.30
CA GLU A 60 -7.80 15.46 2.06
C GLU A 60 -8.19 14.14 2.75
N ASN A 61 -8.13 13.02 2.02
CA ASN A 61 -8.43 11.70 2.59
C ASN A 61 -7.40 11.28 3.65
N ILE A 62 -6.12 11.60 3.42
CA ILE A 62 -5.05 11.36 4.40
C ILE A 62 -5.32 12.13 5.69
N ASP A 63 -5.70 13.41 5.58
CA ASP A 63 -5.99 14.25 6.73
C ASP A 63 -7.25 13.76 7.48
N LEU A 64 -8.28 13.33 6.75
CA LEU A 64 -9.50 12.72 7.30
C LEU A 64 -9.24 11.39 8.03
N SER A 65 -8.28 10.60 7.58
CA SER A 65 -7.90 9.33 8.24
C SER A 65 -7.24 9.55 9.61
N GLY A 66 -6.86 10.78 9.95
CA GLY A 66 -6.10 11.12 11.15
C GLY A 66 -4.59 10.90 11.00
N LYS A 67 -4.11 10.39 9.85
CA LYS A 67 -2.69 10.15 9.55
C LYS A 67 -1.98 11.44 9.12
N ARG A 68 -1.84 12.39 10.04
CA ARG A 68 -1.27 13.73 9.80
C ARG A 68 0.17 13.75 9.27
N THR A 69 0.90 12.66 9.46
CA THR A 69 2.28 12.57 9.00
C THR A 69 2.37 12.39 7.49
N ASN A 70 1.42 11.67 6.86
CA ASN A 70 1.47 11.33 5.43
C ASN A 70 1.28 12.56 4.55
N LYS A 71 2.24 12.80 3.65
CA LYS A 71 2.14 13.80 2.60
C LYS A 71 2.25 13.15 1.24
N VAL A 72 1.22 13.32 0.40
CA VAL A 72 1.12 12.67 -0.92
C VAL A 72 2.32 13.00 -1.81
N GLU A 73 2.78 14.26 -1.78
CA GLU A 73 3.97 14.74 -2.50
C GLU A 73 5.24 13.93 -2.19
N ASN A 74 5.33 13.28 -1.02
CA ASN A 74 6.52 12.54 -0.61
C ASN A 74 6.54 11.10 -1.14
N TYR A 75 5.45 10.60 -1.75
CA TYR A 75 5.34 9.20 -2.13
C TYR A 75 6.40 8.79 -3.17
N HIS A 76 6.47 9.51 -4.30
CA HIS A 76 7.48 9.26 -5.34
C HIS A 76 8.90 9.37 -4.77
N LYS A 77 9.17 10.40 -3.96
CA LYS A 77 10.49 10.63 -3.36
C LYS A 77 10.91 9.48 -2.45
N ALA A 78 10.03 9.03 -1.55
CA ALA A 78 10.31 7.92 -0.65
C ALA A 78 10.58 6.63 -1.41
N ILE A 79 9.69 6.29 -2.36
CA ILE A 79 9.80 5.07 -3.17
C ILE A 79 11.12 5.07 -3.95
N LYS A 80 11.46 6.20 -4.59
CA LYS A 80 12.73 6.35 -5.29
C LYS A 80 13.91 6.12 -4.35
N LYS A 81 13.96 6.81 -3.21
CA LYS A 81 15.08 6.68 -2.26
C LYS A 81 15.23 5.26 -1.73
N ILE A 82 14.15 4.61 -1.31
CA ILE A 82 14.18 3.22 -0.84
C ILE A 82 14.87 2.32 -1.87
N ARG A 83 14.52 2.48 -3.16
CA ARG A 83 15.11 1.75 -4.27
C ARG A 83 16.56 2.13 -4.56
N ASP A 84 16.91 3.41 -4.47
CA ASP A 84 18.29 3.87 -4.63
C ASP A 84 19.23 3.20 -3.59
N TYR A 85 18.71 2.90 -2.39
CA TYR A 85 19.40 2.12 -1.35
C TYR A 85 19.31 0.59 -1.53
N GLY A 86 18.78 0.11 -2.65
CA GLY A 86 18.70 -1.31 -3.01
C GLY A 86 17.64 -2.11 -2.27
N MET A 87 16.65 -1.44 -1.66
CA MET A 87 15.55 -2.07 -0.94
C MET A 87 14.26 -2.04 -1.77
N THR A 88 13.41 -3.04 -1.58
CA THR A 88 12.11 -3.14 -2.25
C THR A 88 11.01 -2.41 -1.46
N VAL A 89 9.89 -2.11 -2.12
CA VAL A 89 8.76 -1.42 -1.48
C VAL A 89 7.41 -1.97 -1.91
N THR A 90 6.56 -2.23 -0.92
CA THR A 90 5.15 -2.62 -1.09
C THR A 90 4.25 -1.51 -0.53
N GLY A 91 3.36 -0.99 -1.37
CA GLY A 91 2.39 0.04 -0.99
C GLY A 91 1.02 -0.53 -0.63
N PHE A 92 0.41 -0.04 0.44
CA PHE A 92 -0.96 -0.38 0.84
C PHE A 92 -1.88 0.78 0.51
N PHE A 93 -2.93 0.50 -0.27
CA PHE A 93 -3.94 1.46 -0.72
C PHE A 93 -5.29 1.08 -0.14
N MET A 94 -6.05 2.08 0.29
CA MET A 94 -7.34 1.93 0.94
C MET A 94 -8.39 2.77 0.20
N PHE A 95 -9.60 2.23 0.04
CA PHE A 95 -10.68 2.89 -0.69
C PHE A 95 -11.95 2.98 0.15
N GLY A 96 -12.80 3.97 -0.17
CA GLY A 96 -14.08 4.17 0.50
C GLY A 96 -14.07 5.34 1.49
N PHE A 97 -13.11 6.25 1.35
CA PHE A 97 -13.14 7.50 2.11
C PHE A 97 -14.34 8.36 1.69
N ASP A 98 -14.82 9.20 2.60
CA ASP A 98 -16.01 10.03 2.35
C ASP A 98 -15.87 11.00 1.16
N ASN A 99 -14.63 11.39 0.81
CA ASN A 99 -14.39 12.25 -0.33
C ASN A 99 -14.21 11.48 -1.65
N ASP A 100 -14.05 10.16 -1.61
CA ASP A 100 -13.87 9.32 -2.80
C ASP A 100 -15.13 9.38 -3.68
N THR A 101 -14.93 9.74 -4.95
CA THR A 101 -15.90 9.68 -6.04
C THR A 101 -15.49 8.60 -7.04
N LEU A 102 -16.36 8.25 -7.99
CA LEU A 102 -16.10 7.15 -8.94
C LEU A 102 -14.80 7.29 -9.75
N ASP A 103 -14.31 8.51 -9.99
CA ASP A 103 -13.04 8.76 -10.68
C ASP A 103 -11.80 8.39 -9.84
N ILE A 104 -11.94 8.16 -8.52
CA ILE A 104 -10.82 7.76 -7.65
C ILE A 104 -10.17 6.48 -8.14
N PHE A 105 -10.93 5.56 -8.73
CA PHE A 105 -10.40 4.28 -9.14
C PHE A 105 -9.42 4.42 -10.31
N GLU A 106 -9.79 5.23 -11.30
CA GLU A 106 -8.95 5.51 -12.46
C GLU A 106 -7.72 6.34 -12.04
N LYS A 107 -7.93 7.40 -11.26
CA LYS A 107 -6.83 8.25 -10.77
C LYS A 107 -5.81 7.45 -9.96
N THR A 108 -6.28 6.59 -9.06
CA THR A 108 -5.40 5.74 -8.25
C THR A 108 -4.68 4.72 -9.11
N LEU A 109 -5.36 4.09 -10.08
CA LEU A 109 -4.72 3.17 -11.04
C LEU A 109 -3.57 3.83 -11.79
N GLN A 110 -3.79 5.03 -12.37
CA GLN A 110 -2.74 5.75 -13.08
C GLN A 110 -1.57 6.09 -12.15
N PHE A 111 -1.87 6.61 -10.95
CA PHE A 111 -0.85 6.90 -9.95
C PHE A 111 -0.02 5.67 -9.59
N MET A 112 -0.65 4.51 -9.39
CA MET A 112 0.04 3.25 -9.09
C MET A 112 0.92 2.74 -10.24
N LEU A 113 0.50 2.97 -11.49
CA LEU A 113 1.29 2.59 -12.66
C LEU A 113 2.51 3.51 -12.86
N GLU A 114 2.45 4.74 -12.38
CA GLU A 114 3.56 5.69 -12.36
C GLU A 114 4.52 5.45 -11.18
N LEU A 115 4.01 4.91 -10.07
CA LEU A 115 4.82 4.54 -8.93
C LEU A 115 5.67 3.28 -9.23
N ASP A 116 6.96 3.38 -8.94
CA ASP A 116 7.91 2.29 -9.12
C ASP A 116 7.87 1.28 -7.95
N LEU A 117 6.67 0.83 -7.58
CA LEU A 117 6.43 -0.13 -6.49
C LEU A 117 6.74 -1.56 -6.93
N ASP A 118 7.31 -2.35 -6.01
CA ASP A 118 7.55 -3.77 -6.23
C ASP A 118 6.30 -4.60 -5.95
N GLY A 119 5.51 -4.19 -4.95
CA GLY A 119 4.22 -4.79 -4.59
C GLY A 119 3.13 -3.78 -4.25
N ILE A 120 1.87 -4.22 -4.34
CA ILE A 120 0.69 -3.44 -3.95
C ILE A 120 -0.32 -4.32 -3.22
N SER A 121 -0.96 -3.75 -2.20
CA SER A 121 -2.16 -4.29 -1.57
C SER A 121 -3.33 -3.31 -1.65
N PHE A 122 -4.54 -3.83 -1.81
CA PHE A 122 -5.79 -3.09 -1.84
C PHE A 122 -6.66 -3.47 -0.64
N SER A 123 -7.21 -2.47 0.04
CA SER A 123 -8.17 -2.66 1.13
C SER A 123 -9.38 -1.75 1.01
N VAL A 124 -10.48 -2.18 1.61
CA VAL A 124 -11.65 -1.36 1.91
C VAL A 124 -11.45 -0.72 3.28
N LEU A 125 -11.75 0.57 3.37
CA LEU A 125 -11.83 1.30 4.64
C LEU A 125 -12.83 0.61 5.57
N THR A 126 -12.33 -0.10 6.59
CA THR A 126 -13.14 -0.96 7.44
C THR A 126 -13.41 -0.29 8.80
N PRO A 127 -14.68 -0.09 9.20
CA PRO A 127 -15.03 0.59 10.45
C PRO A 127 -14.90 -0.34 11.67
N TYR A 128 -13.68 -0.68 12.06
CA TYR A 128 -13.44 -1.54 13.23
C TYR A 128 -13.99 -0.92 14.53
N PRO A 129 -14.56 -1.72 15.45
CA PRO A 129 -15.11 -1.24 16.72
C PRO A 129 -14.11 -0.44 17.54
N GLY A 130 -14.59 0.62 18.19
CA GLY A 130 -13.75 1.51 19.01
C GLY A 130 -12.86 2.45 18.19
N THR A 131 -12.92 2.42 16.86
CA THR A 131 -12.30 3.44 16.02
C THR A 131 -13.22 4.65 15.86
N ARG A 132 -12.61 5.84 15.71
CA ARG A 132 -13.35 7.08 15.40
C ARG A 132 -14.18 6.96 14.12
N LEU A 133 -13.70 6.16 13.15
CA LEU A 133 -14.43 5.88 11.93
C LEU A 133 -15.73 5.13 12.24
N ALA A 134 -15.67 4.04 13.00
CA ALA A 134 -16.84 3.26 13.38
C ALA A 134 -17.84 4.09 14.17
N GLU A 135 -17.38 4.85 15.17
CA GLU A 135 -18.25 5.74 15.95
C GLU A 135 -18.97 6.76 15.07
N ARG A 136 -18.27 7.34 14.09
CA ARG A 136 -18.87 8.29 13.14
C ARG A 136 -19.88 7.61 12.23
N LEU A 137 -19.53 6.48 11.60
CA LEU A 137 -20.42 5.80 10.66
C LEU A 137 -21.65 5.21 11.35
N GLU A 138 -21.52 4.75 12.59
CA GLU A 138 -22.66 4.30 13.42
C GLU A 138 -23.61 5.47 13.70
N LYS A 139 -23.09 6.64 14.10
CA LYS A 139 -23.91 7.85 14.31
C LYS A 139 -24.59 8.34 13.03
N GLU A 140 -23.93 8.19 11.89
CA GLU A 140 -24.47 8.53 10.57
C GLU A 140 -25.45 7.45 10.03
N GLY A 141 -25.62 6.32 10.72
CA GLY A 141 -26.48 5.22 10.26
C GLY A 141 -25.97 4.50 9.01
N ARG A 142 -24.65 4.52 8.78
CA ARG A 142 -24.02 4.03 7.54
C ARG A 142 -23.39 2.65 7.65
N ILE A 143 -23.36 2.03 8.84
CA ILE A 143 -22.85 0.65 8.99
C ILE A 143 -23.91 -0.34 8.51
N THR A 144 -23.57 -1.21 7.58
CA THR A 144 -24.51 -2.15 6.93
C THR A 144 -24.43 -3.56 7.49
N SER A 145 -23.34 -3.90 8.17
CA SER A 145 -23.16 -5.21 8.82
C SER A 145 -22.32 -5.06 10.09
N LYS A 146 -22.70 -5.80 11.14
CA LYS A 146 -21.91 -6.01 12.37
C LYS A 146 -21.40 -7.44 12.51
N ASP A 147 -21.52 -8.24 11.45
CA ASP A 147 -20.90 -9.56 11.38
C ASP A 147 -19.38 -9.40 11.22
N TRP A 148 -18.66 -9.64 12.32
CA TRP A 148 -17.21 -9.49 12.40
C TRP A 148 -16.44 -10.41 11.45
N SER A 149 -17.03 -11.52 11.00
CA SER A 149 -16.38 -12.40 10.02
C SER A 149 -16.12 -11.70 8.69
N ARG A 150 -16.82 -10.60 8.43
CA ARG A 150 -16.73 -9.78 7.22
C ARG A 150 -15.76 -8.60 7.36
N TYR A 151 -15.16 -8.40 8.52
CA TYR A 151 -14.27 -7.25 8.78
C TYR A 151 -12.82 -7.58 8.38
N ASP A 152 -12.66 -8.00 7.12
CA ASP A 152 -11.45 -8.60 6.55
C ASP A 152 -10.68 -7.68 5.59
N GLU A 153 -11.01 -6.38 5.61
CA GLU A 153 -10.49 -5.36 4.70
C GLU A 153 -10.83 -5.60 3.21
N GLY A 154 -11.68 -6.57 2.89
CA GLY A 154 -12.12 -6.87 1.52
C GLY A 154 -13.62 -6.63 1.29
N ASN A 155 -14.45 -6.84 2.31
CA ASN A 155 -15.89 -6.59 2.24
C ASN A 155 -16.26 -5.14 2.55
N VAL A 156 -17.39 -4.68 2.01
CA VAL A 156 -17.86 -3.31 2.17
C VAL A 156 -18.99 -3.26 3.20
N ASN A 157 -18.63 -3.14 4.48
CA ASN A 157 -19.57 -3.17 5.61
C ASN A 157 -20.20 -1.81 5.97
N PHE A 158 -20.18 -0.84 5.05
CA PHE A 158 -20.77 0.48 5.24
C PHE A 158 -21.19 1.13 3.92
N ILE A 159 -22.09 2.12 3.97
CA ILE A 159 -22.54 2.90 2.81
C ILE A 159 -21.56 4.06 2.56
N PRO A 160 -20.82 4.15 1.43
CA PRO A 160 -19.98 5.31 1.11
C PRO A 160 -20.82 6.58 0.84
N LYS A 161 -20.24 7.79 0.99
CA LYS A 161 -21.03 9.05 0.83
C LYS A 161 -21.36 9.38 -0.63
N LYS A 162 -20.49 9.00 -1.58
CA LYS A 162 -20.55 9.46 -2.97
C LYS A 162 -20.51 8.32 -4.01
N MET A 163 -20.74 7.09 -3.56
CA MET A 163 -20.87 5.89 -4.39
C MET A 163 -21.62 4.81 -3.61
N THR A 164 -22.14 3.80 -4.30
CA THR A 164 -22.78 2.66 -3.65
C THR A 164 -21.73 1.65 -3.13
N GLN A 165 -22.18 0.66 -2.33
CA GLN A 165 -21.31 -0.44 -1.88
C GLN A 165 -20.82 -1.28 -3.08
N GLU A 166 -21.70 -1.50 -4.06
CA GLU A 166 -21.43 -2.13 -5.36
C GLU A 166 -20.32 -1.43 -6.10
N GLU A 167 -20.44 -0.11 -6.25
CA GLU A 167 -19.47 0.70 -6.98
C GLU A 167 -18.09 0.64 -6.31
N LEU A 168 -18.04 0.73 -4.97
CA LEU A 168 -16.80 0.58 -4.21
C LEU A 168 -16.18 -0.80 -4.40
N TYR A 169 -16.97 -1.84 -4.17
CA TYR A 169 -16.55 -3.23 -4.27
C TYR A 169 -16.01 -3.55 -5.67
N TYR A 170 -16.77 -3.25 -6.73
CA TYR A 170 -16.39 -3.53 -8.11
C TYR A 170 -15.28 -2.60 -8.64
N GLY A 171 -15.23 -1.36 -8.17
CA GLY A 171 -14.17 -0.40 -8.49
C GLY A 171 -12.78 -0.93 -8.10
N ILE A 172 -12.64 -1.43 -6.86
CA ILE A 172 -11.38 -2.03 -6.39
C ILE A 172 -11.01 -3.27 -7.23
N ARG A 173 -11.98 -4.13 -7.57
CA ARG A 173 -11.73 -5.31 -8.44
C ARG A 173 -11.24 -4.89 -9.82
N LYS A 174 -11.80 -3.82 -10.37
CA LYS A 174 -11.43 -3.28 -11.68
C LYS A 174 -9.99 -2.79 -11.64
N ILE A 175 -9.59 -2.06 -10.60
CA ILE A 175 -8.18 -1.67 -10.40
C ILE A 175 -7.28 -2.90 -10.37
N ALA A 176 -7.57 -3.88 -9.53
CA ALA A 176 -6.73 -5.08 -9.40
C ALA A 176 -6.58 -5.81 -10.75
N ARG A 177 -7.69 -5.96 -11.49
CA ARG A 177 -7.69 -6.54 -12.84
C ARG A 177 -6.80 -5.77 -13.81
N GLU A 178 -6.89 -4.44 -13.83
CA GLU A 178 -6.09 -3.60 -14.71
C GLU A 178 -4.61 -3.56 -14.32
N TYR A 179 -4.30 -3.33 -13.04
CA TYR A 179 -2.93 -3.23 -12.53
C TYR A 179 -2.13 -4.51 -12.74
N PHE A 180 -2.77 -5.67 -12.59
CA PHE A 180 -2.16 -6.98 -12.75
C PHE A 180 -2.30 -7.56 -14.16
N LYS A 181 -2.74 -6.82 -15.18
CA LYS A 181 -2.64 -7.28 -16.59
C LYS A 181 -1.20 -7.63 -16.92
N TYR A 182 -0.96 -8.74 -17.62
CA TYR A 182 0.40 -9.18 -17.98
C TYR A 182 1.22 -8.07 -18.66
N ARG A 183 0.61 -7.31 -19.58
CA ARG A 183 1.27 -6.16 -20.23
C ARG A 183 1.80 -5.12 -19.22
N ASN A 184 1.04 -4.85 -18.16
CA ASN A 184 1.41 -3.88 -17.13
C ASN A 184 2.46 -4.45 -16.19
N ILE A 185 2.35 -5.73 -15.83
CA ILE A 185 3.38 -6.44 -15.05
C ILE A 185 4.71 -6.41 -15.80
N VAL A 186 4.72 -6.84 -17.07
CA VAL A 186 5.92 -6.86 -17.92
C VAL A 186 6.51 -5.45 -18.04
N LYS A 187 5.71 -4.45 -18.40
CA LYS A 187 6.17 -3.05 -18.50
C LYS A 187 6.82 -2.56 -17.21
N ARG A 188 6.20 -2.80 -16.05
CA ARG A 188 6.75 -2.38 -14.74
C ARG A 188 7.98 -3.18 -14.33
N CYS A 189 8.05 -4.48 -14.64
CA CYS A 189 9.22 -5.30 -14.35
C CYS A 189 10.43 -4.84 -15.15
N PHE A 190 10.27 -4.61 -16.46
CA PHE A 190 11.36 -4.09 -17.28
C PHE A 190 11.73 -2.64 -16.95
N GLY A 191 10.76 -1.82 -16.53
CA GLY A 191 11.02 -0.47 -16.00
C GLY A 191 11.86 -0.45 -14.70
N ALA A 192 12.07 -1.60 -14.05
CA ALA A 192 12.97 -1.70 -12.90
C ALA A 192 14.46 -1.64 -13.30
N PHE A 193 14.81 -1.93 -14.56
CA PHE A 193 16.18 -1.81 -15.06
C PHE A 193 16.53 -0.35 -15.32
N LYS A 194 17.42 0.21 -14.50
CA LYS A 194 17.90 1.60 -14.55
C LYS A 194 19.43 1.71 -14.66
N GLY A 195 20.12 0.59 -14.93
CA GLY A 195 21.56 0.54 -15.14
C GLY A 195 22.38 0.17 -13.89
N ASN A 196 21.75 -0.34 -12.82
CA ASN A 196 22.42 -0.73 -11.58
C ASN A 196 22.81 -2.22 -11.51
N GLY A 197 22.79 -2.92 -12.65
CA GLY A 197 23.24 -4.31 -12.78
C GLY A 197 22.46 -5.29 -11.90
N VAL A 198 23.17 -5.99 -11.00
CA VAL A 198 22.61 -7.06 -10.15
C VAL A 198 21.44 -6.59 -9.29
N LYS A 199 21.47 -5.33 -8.81
CA LYS A 199 20.35 -4.78 -8.02
C LYS A 199 19.06 -4.70 -8.83
N ASP A 200 19.15 -4.25 -10.08
CA ASP A 200 17.98 -4.15 -10.95
C ASP A 200 17.42 -5.55 -11.28
N PHE A 201 18.29 -6.54 -11.47
CA PHE A 201 17.87 -7.93 -11.66
C PHE A 201 17.18 -8.49 -10.41
N TYR A 202 17.70 -8.20 -9.21
CA TYR A 202 17.04 -8.56 -7.96
C TYR A 202 15.62 -7.96 -7.88
N HIS A 203 15.49 -6.66 -8.15
CA HIS A 203 14.19 -6.00 -8.21
C HIS A 203 13.26 -6.62 -9.25
N PHE A 204 13.76 -6.95 -10.44
CA PHE A 204 13.00 -7.61 -11.49
C PHE A 204 12.42 -8.94 -11.01
N VAL A 205 13.24 -9.83 -10.44
CA VAL A 205 12.81 -11.17 -10.00
C VAL A 205 11.77 -11.05 -8.89
N ILE A 206 12.05 -10.23 -7.88
CA ILE A 206 11.15 -10.02 -6.75
C ILE A 206 9.81 -9.43 -7.21
N ARG A 207 9.86 -8.37 -8.01
CA ARG A 207 8.65 -7.71 -8.55
C ARG A 207 7.86 -8.68 -9.42
N LEU A 208 8.49 -9.43 -10.31
CA LEU A 208 7.80 -10.39 -11.17
C LEU A 208 7.07 -11.46 -10.33
N GLY A 209 7.77 -12.08 -9.38
CA GLY A 209 7.19 -13.08 -8.49
C GLY A 209 6.02 -12.54 -7.68
N GLU A 210 6.19 -11.37 -7.04
CA GLU A 210 5.16 -10.73 -6.24
C GLU A 210 3.93 -10.33 -7.08
N ASN A 211 4.14 -9.82 -8.31
CA ASN A 211 3.04 -9.42 -9.18
C ASN A 211 2.29 -10.61 -9.79
N LEU A 212 2.96 -11.72 -10.10
CA LEU A 212 2.30 -12.94 -10.55
C LEU A 212 1.52 -13.61 -9.41
N SER A 213 2.09 -13.67 -8.20
CA SER A 213 1.40 -14.16 -7.00
C SER A 213 0.17 -13.30 -6.69
N SER A 214 0.32 -11.97 -6.69
CA SER A 214 -0.80 -11.05 -6.45
C SER A 214 -1.86 -11.15 -7.55
N ARG A 215 -1.45 -11.29 -8.81
CA ARG A 215 -2.40 -11.55 -9.91
C ARG A 215 -3.21 -12.81 -9.65
N TRP A 216 -2.59 -13.89 -9.22
CA TRP A 216 -3.30 -15.12 -8.88
C TRP A 216 -4.27 -14.88 -7.71
N TYR A 217 -3.80 -14.32 -6.61
CA TYR A 217 -4.59 -14.00 -5.42
C TYR A 217 -5.83 -13.14 -5.74
N TYR A 218 -5.63 -11.99 -6.38
CA TYR A 218 -6.74 -11.12 -6.72
C TYR A 218 -7.62 -11.77 -7.77
N LEU A 219 -7.11 -12.36 -8.85
CA LEU A 219 -7.99 -12.78 -9.95
C LEU A 219 -8.65 -14.15 -9.76
N HIS A 220 -8.13 -15.01 -8.88
CA HIS A 220 -8.61 -16.39 -8.72
C HIS A 220 -9.08 -16.74 -7.31
N ASP A 221 -8.60 -16.06 -6.27
CA ASP A 221 -8.89 -16.43 -4.87
C ASP A 221 -9.89 -15.45 -4.22
N LYS A 222 -9.61 -14.14 -4.26
CA LYS A 222 -10.47 -13.12 -3.60
C LYS A 222 -11.56 -12.49 -4.47
N LEU A 223 -11.42 -12.48 -5.79
CA LEU A 223 -12.39 -11.83 -6.70
C LEU A 223 -13.28 -12.82 -7.47
N SER A 224 -12.99 -14.12 -7.41
CA SER A 224 -13.78 -15.20 -8.01
C SER A 224 -14.98 -15.61 -7.14
N ASP A 225 -14.92 -15.33 -5.84
CA ASP A 225 -15.99 -15.68 -4.91
C ASP A 225 -17.14 -14.66 -5.00
N SER A 226 -18.07 -14.95 -5.90
CA SER A 226 -19.32 -14.20 -6.10
C SER A 226 -20.32 -14.31 -4.94
N SER A 227 -19.98 -15.07 -3.88
CA SER A 227 -20.81 -15.24 -2.69
C SER A 227 -20.70 -14.08 -1.69
N ALA A 228 -19.65 -13.23 -1.79
CA ALA A 228 -19.50 -12.02 -0.99
C ALA A 228 -20.40 -10.89 -1.53
N LYS A 229 -21.70 -10.97 -1.23
CA LYS A 229 -22.65 -9.87 -1.41
C LYS A 229 -22.45 -8.87 -0.26
N PHE A 230 -22.00 -7.65 -0.59
CA PHE A 230 -21.89 -6.41 0.22
C PHE A 230 -21.83 -6.50 1.73
#